data_AF-A0A1Q3CTJ0-F1
#
_entry.id   AF-A0A1Q3CTJ0-F1
#
_cell.length_a   1.000
_cell.length_b   1.000
_cell.length_c   1.000
_cell.angle_alpha   90.00
_cell.angle_beta   90.00
_cell.angle_gamma   90.00
#
_symmetry.space_group_name_H-M   'P 1'
#
loop_
_entity.id
_entity.type
_entity.pdbx_description
1 polymer ?
#
loop_
_entity_poly.entity_id
_entity_poly.type
_entity_poly.pdbx_seq_one_letter_code
_entity_poly.pdbx_strand_id
1 'polypeptide(L)'
;NVTQSCYTDLKNQAQHIEIVIIRQTSEQIASNSLHMKTTIDAVRWLTFQGYALRGHDERFEYKKSRNHENFLELIKLLASYDKNVDEVVLKNAPQNASYISSTIQKEILYIFANKIQGEIRKEIGDKKICIIVDETKDDSQREQMAFVLRFVDKERFVREQFFDV
;
A
#
# COMPACT_ATOMS: atom_id res chain seq x y z
N ASN A 1 -28.16 12.73 30.32
CA ASN A 1 -28.31 11.25 30.31
C ASN A 1 -27.55 10.58 29.17
N VAL A 2 -26.24 10.79 29.06
CA VAL A 2 -25.39 10.08 28.07
C VAL A 2 -25.22 8.61 28.46
N THR A 3 -25.13 8.33 29.75
CA THR A 3 -25.05 6.98 30.35
C THR A 3 -26.26 6.11 30.04
N GLN A 4 -27.46 6.71 29.99
CA GLN A 4 -28.69 5.99 29.69
C GLN A 4 -28.79 5.64 28.19
N SER A 5 -28.31 6.52 27.32
CA SER A 5 -28.18 6.27 25.87
C SER A 5 -27.16 5.17 25.57
N CYS A 6 -25.95 5.24 26.16
CA CYS A 6 -24.93 4.20 25.97
C CYS A 6 -25.42 2.82 26.44
N TYR A 7 -26.20 2.77 27.54
CA TYR A 7 -26.76 1.51 28.03
C TYR A 7 -27.81 0.92 27.07
N THR A 8 -28.65 1.76 26.46
CA THR A 8 -29.61 1.30 25.46
C THR A 8 -28.94 0.85 24.17
N ASP A 9 -27.87 1.53 23.74
CA ASP A 9 -27.10 1.17 22.55
C ASP A 9 -26.34 -0.15 22.75
N LEU A 10 -25.76 -0.38 23.95
CA LEU A 10 -25.09 -1.64 24.28
C LEU A 10 -26.05 -2.85 24.34
N LYS A 11 -27.34 -2.61 24.61
CA LYS A 11 -28.37 -3.66 24.57
C LYS A 11 -28.91 -3.92 23.16
N ASN A 12 -28.62 -3.04 22.21
CA ASN A 12 -29.07 -3.18 20.84
C ASN A 12 -28.19 -4.18 20.09
N GLN A 13 -28.57 -5.46 20.15
CA GLN A 13 -27.85 -6.54 19.47
C GLN A 13 -27.58 -6.27 17.99
N ALA A 14 -28.48 -5.58 17.28
CA ALA A 14 -28.30 -5.25 15.86
C ALA A 14 -27.11 -4.30 15.57
N GLN A 15 -26.60 -3.59 16.59
CA GLN A 15 -25.44 -2.71 16.50
C GLN A 15 -24.15 -3.35 17.02
N HIS A 16 -24.19 -4.61 17.48
CA HIS A 16 -22.98 -5.31 17.87
C HIS A 16 -22.04 -5.44 16.68
N ILE A 17 -20.74 -5.25 16.91
CA ILE A 17 -19.70 -5.26 15.87
C ILE A 17 -19.76 -6.54 15.03
N GLU A 18 -19.94 -7.69 15.68
CA GLU A 18 -20.07 -8.98 14.99
C GLU A 18 -21.27 -9.02 14.03
N ILE A 19 -22.44 -8.54 14.48
CA ILE A 19 -23.65 -8.49 13.66
C ILE A 19 -23.48 -7.47 12.53
N VAL A 20 -22.89 -6.31 12.79
CA VAL A 20 -22.62 -5.28 11.76
C VAL A 20 -21.64 -5.77 10.71
N ILE A 21 -20.60 -6.52 11.10
CA ILE A 21 -19.63 -7.14 10.18
C ILE A 21 -20.32 -8.20 9.33
N ILE A 22 -21.13 -9.08 9.93
CA ILE A 22 -21.91 -10.09 9.20
C ILE A 22 -22.96 -9.45 8.28
N ARG A 23 -23.49 -8.27 8.65
CA ARG A 23 -24.52 -7.55 7.90
C ARG A 23 -23.98 -6.77 6.69
N GLN A 24 -22.67 -6.78 6.42
CA GLN A 24 -22.16 -6.15 5.20
C GLN A 24 -22.76 -6.83 3.98
N THR A 25 -23.28 -6.04 3.04
CA THR A 25 -23.87 -6.59 1.83
C THR A 25 -22.76 -7.11 0.91
N SER A 26 -23.08 -8.13 0.11
CA SER A 26 -22.17 -8.63 -0.93
C SER A 26 -21.66 -7.51 -1.85
N GLU A 27 -22.51 -6.54 -2.15
CA GLU A 27 -22.19 -5.34 -2.93
C GLU A 27 -21.14 -4.45 -2.22
N GLN A 28 -21.29 -4.21 -0.92
CA GLN A 28 -20.30 -3.44 -0.15
C GLN A 28 -18.95 -4.16 -0.09
N ILE A 29 -18.96 -5.48 0.10
CA ILE A 29 -17.73 -6.29 0.11
C ILE A 29 -17.05 -6.22 -1.26
N ALA A 30 -17.81 -6.36 -2.35
CA ALA A 30 -17.29 -6.27 -3.71
C ALA A 30 -16.72 -4.88 -4.02
N SER A 31 -17.43 -3.81 -3.65
CA SER A 31 -17.00 -2.43 -3.82
C SER A 31 -15.70 -2.13 -3.06
N ASN A 32 -15.62 -2.48 -1.77
CA ASN A 32 -14.42 -2.30 -0.97
C ASN A 32 -13.24 -3.12 -1.52
N SER A 33 -13.50 -4.35 -1.97
CA SER A 33 -12.48 -5.20 -2.60
C SER A 33 -11.95 -4.59 -3.90
N LEU A 34 -12.83 -4.03 -4.73
CA LEU A 34 -12.45 -3.36 -5.97
C LEU A 34 -11.58 -2.14 -5.68
N HIS A 35 -11.99 -1.30 -4.73
CA HIS A 35 -11.20 -0.13 -4.33
C HIS A 35 -9.81 -0.55 -3.83
N MET A 36 -9.74 -1.48 -2.86
CA MET A 36 -8.46 -1.95 -2.32
C MET A 36 -7.56 -2.54 -3.41
N LYS A 37 -8.13 -3.29 -4.36
CA LYS A 37 -7.39 -3.83 -5.50
C LYS A 37 -6.81 -2.71 -6.38
N THR A 38 -7.61 -1.71 -6.72
CA THR A 38 -7.14 -0.55 -7.51
C THR A 38 -5.98 0.17 -6.80
N THR A 39 -6.08 0.38 -5.49
CA THR A 39 -4.99 0.97 -4.69
C THR A 39 -3.73 0.10 -4.75
N ILE A 40 -3.84 -1.21 -4.51
CA ILE A 40 -2.70 -2.14 -4.54
C ILE A 40 -2.04 -2.14 -5.92
N ASP A 41 -2.82 -2.18 -7.00
CA ASP A 41 -2.32 -2.21 -8.37
C ASP A 41 -1.60 -0.90 -8.72
N ALA A 42 -2.12 0.25 -8.30
CA ALA A 42 -1.47 1.54 -8.48
C ALA A 42 -0.13 1.63 -7.74
N VAL A 43 -0.07 1.21 -6.46
CA VAL A 43 1.19 1.15 -5.70
C VAL A 43 2.17 0.21 -6.38
N ARG A 44 1.72 -0.99 -6.76
CA ARG A 44 2.55 -1.99 -7.44
C ARG A 44 3.16 -1.44 -8.72
N TRP A 45 2.35 -0.83 -9.58
CA TRP A 45 2.83 -0.28 -10.85
C TRP A 45 3.91 0.79 -10.63
N LEU A 46 3.66 1.75 -9.74
CA LEU A 46 4.61 2.82 -9.44
C LEU A 46 5.93 2.27 -8.87
N THR A 47 5.84 1.35 -7.90
CA THR A 47 7.04 0.72 -7.31
C THR A 47 7.84 -0.08 -8.32
N PHE A 48 7.18 -0.82 -9.22
CA PHE A 48 7.84 -1.64 -10.21
C PHE A 48 8.54 -0.81 -11.29
N GLN A 49 8.02 0.37 -11.61
CA GLN A 49 8.64 1.32 -12.53
C GLN A 49 9.67 2.25 -11.86
N GLY A 50 9.81 2.19 -10.53
CA GLY A 50 10.69 3.11 -9.78
C GLY A 50 10.17 4.55 -9.73
N TYR A 51 8.87 4.78 -9.94
CA TYR A 51 8.28 6.11 -9.81
C TYR A 51 7.95 6.43 -8.36
N ALA A 52 8.22 7.68 -7.96
CA ALA A 52 7.82 8.17 -6.66
C ALA A 52 6.29 8.09 -6.51
N LEU A 53 5.81 7.51 -5.41
CA LEU A 53 4.39 7.44 -5.08
C LEU A 53 3.83 8.83 -4.74
N ARG A 54 4.65 9.60 -4.00
CA ARG A 54 4.31 10.91 -3.47
C ARG A 54 5.00 12.02 -4.26
N GLY A 55 4.34 13.16 -4.30
CA GLY A 55 4.88 14.39 -4.89
C GLY A 55 5.22 15.40 -3.80
N HIS A 56 5.33 16.66 -4.19
CA HIS A 56 5.61 17.76 -3.28
C HIS A 56 4.34 18.31 -2.58
N ASP A 57 3.14 17.96 -3.07
CA ASP A 57 1.85 18.50 -2.59
C ASP A 57 0.83 17.37 -2.36
N GLU A 58 0.67 16.98 -1.08
CA GLU A 58 -0.26 15.94 -0.61
C GLU A 58 -1.70 16.49 -0.37
N ARG A 59 -1.99 17.78 -0.66
CA ARG A 59 -3.26 18.41 -0.25
C ARG A 59 -4.41 18.10 -1.20
N PHE A 60 -5.39 17.35 -0.70
CA PHE A 60 -6.63 17.00 -1.42
C PHE A 60 -7.48 18.21 -1.84
N GLU A 61 -7.33 19.35 -1.15
CA GLU A 61 -8.17 20.54 -1.32
C GLU A 61 -7.60 21.62 -2.26
N TYR A 62 -6.35 21.50 -2.72
CA TYR A 62 -5.74 22.55 -3.52
C TYR A 62 -5.98 22.35 -5.03
N LYS A 63 -7.09 22.90 -5.56
CA LYS A 63 -7.42 22.99 -7.00
C LYS A 63 -6.37 23.69 -7.89
N LYS A 64 -5.23 24.11 -7.33
CA LYS A 64 -4.20 24.90 -8.01
C LYS A 64 -2.98 24.10 -8.46
N SER A 65 -2.74 22.90 -7.90
CA SER A 65 -1.71 22.00 -8.42
C SER A 65 -2.21 21.35 -9.71
N ARG A 66 -1.38 21.34 -10.77
CA ARG A 66 -1.66 20.62 -12.02
C ARG A 66 -1.35 19.12 -11.92
N ASN A 67 -0.63 18.69 -10.88
CA ASN A 67 -0.19 17.31 -10.68
C ASN A 67 -0.23 16.99 -9.17
N HIS A 68 -1.28 16.30 -8.73
CA HIS A 68 -1.56 16.00 -7.32
C HIS A 68 -0.91 14.71 -6.83
N GLU A 69 0.32 14.42 -7.26
CA GLU A 69 1.09 13.20 -6.99
C GLU A 69 0.80 12.01 -7.92
N ASN A 70 1.85 11.27 -8.29
CA ASN A 70 1.77 10.20 -9.29
C ASN A 70 0.76 9.10 -8.89
N PHE A 71 0.66 8.77 -7.61
CA PHE A 71 -0.31 7.80 -7.11
C PHE A 71 -1.75 8.27 -7.38
N LEU A 72 -2.09 9.51 -7.03
CA LEU A 72 -3.44 10.02 -7.21
C LEU A 72 -3.80 10.17 -8.68
N GLU A 73 -2.87 10.64 -9.51
CA GLU A 73 -3.07 10.74 -10.96
C GLU A 73 -3.27 9.36 -11.61
N LEU A 74 -2.56 8.33 -11.13
CA LEU A 74 -2.77 6.95 -11.61
C LEU A 74 -4.15 6.42 -11.21
N ILE A 75 -4.61 6.68 -9.98
CA ILE A 75 -5.97 6.31 -9.55
C ILE A 75 -7.03 7.03 -10.40
N LYS A 76 -6.87 8.33 -10.66
CA LYS A 76 -7.78 9.09 -11.55
C LYS A 76 -7.78 8.51 -12.97
N LEU A 77 -6.62 8.12 -13.48
CA LEU A 77 -6.50 7.48 -14.78
C LEU A 77 -7.27 6.16 -14.82
N LEU A 78 -7.10 5.29 -13.82
CA LEU A 78 -7.82 4.02 -13.72
C LEU A 78 -9.34 4.23 -13.63
N ALA A 79 -9.80 5.20 -12.83
CA ALA A 79 -11.20 5.58 -12.74
C ALA A 79 -11.76 6.08 -14.09
N SER A 80 -10.96 6.79 -14.89
CA SER A 80 -11.41 7.28 -16.20
C SER A 80 -11.69 6.15 -17.22
N TYR A 81 -11.09 4.97 -17.04
CA TYR A 81 -11.29 3.82 -17.92
C TYR A 81 -12.37 2.85 -17.42
N ASP A 82 -12.60 2.76 -16.10
CA ASP A 82 -13.55 1.83 -15.50
C ASP A 82 -14.53 2.56 -14.58
N LYS A 83 -15.81 2.58 -14.99
CA LYS A 83 -16.90 3.21 -14.22
C LYS A 83 -17.08 2.57 -12.85
N ASN A 84 -16.88 1.26 -12.72
CA ASN A 84 -17.01 0.59 -11.42
C ASN A 84 -15.90 1.04 -10.47
N VAL A 85 -14.70 1.33 -11.01
CA VAL A 85 -13.60 1.89 -10.22
C VAL A 85 -13.93 3.33 -9.84
N ASP A 86 -14.38 4.16 -10.79
CA ASP A 86 -14.77 5.54 -10.52
C ASP A 86 -15.80 5.65 -9.40
N GLU A 87 -16.81 4.78 -9.38
CA GLU A 87 -17.86 4.74 -8.37
C GLU A 87 -17.38 4.44 -6.94
N VAL A 88 -16.18 3.87 -6.78
CA VAL A 88 -15.69 3.41 -5.46
C VAL A 88 -14.47 4.15 -4.93
N VAL A 89 -13.71 4.85 -5.80
CA VAL A 89 -12.46 5.53 -5.43
C VAL A 89 -12.65 7.02 -5.15
N LEU A 90 -11.59 7.64 -4.60
CA LEU A 90 -11.49 9.10 -4.41
C LEU A 90 -12.67 9.67 -3.59
N LYS A 91 -13.47 10.57 -4.19
CA LYS A 91 -14.59 11.25 -3.53
C LYS A 91 -15.81 10.36 -3.32
N ASN A 92 -15.88 9.25 -4.05
CA ASN A 92 -16.99 8.29 -3.95
C ASN A 92 -16.74 7.24 -2.86
N ALA A 93 -15.53 7.23 -2.27
CA ALA A 93 -15.19 6.34 -1.18
C ALA A 93 -15.98 6.67 0.10
N PRO A 94 -16.50 5.66 0.83
CA PRO A 94 -17.30 5.91 2.02
C PRO A 94 -16.42 6.30 3.22
N GLN A 95 -16.62 7.53 3.72
CA GLN A 95 -16.01 8.04 4.96
C GLN A 95 -14.50 7.79 5.05
N ASN A 96 -14.08 6.88 5.95
CA ASN A 96 -12.68 6.57 6.24
C ASN A 96 -12.10 5.45 5.36
N ALA A 97 -12.92 4.77 4.55
CA ALA A 97 -12.49 3.71 3.65
C ALA A 97 -11.92 4.29 2.34
N SER A 98 -11.10 5.33 2.44
CA SER A 98 -10.56 6.02 1.27
C SER A 98 -9.40 5.27 0.63
N TYR A 99 -8.73 4.36 1.34
CA TYR A 99 -7.59 3.52 0.91
C TYR A 99 -6.42 4.23 0.18
N ILE A 100 -6.48 5.55 0.01
CA ILE A 100 -5.49 6.37 -0.69
C ILE A 100 -4.49 7.02 0.27
N SER A 101 -4.68 6.85 1.57
CA SER A 101 -3.88 7.54 2.58
C SER A 101 -2.41 7.14 2.50
N SER A 102 -1.58 8.10 2.89
CA SER A 102 -0.13 7.95 2.91
C SER A 102 0.33 6.77 3.80
N THR A 103 -0.42 6.49 4.87
CA THR A 103 -0.21 5.34 5.76
C THR A 103 -0.51 4.02 5.06
N ILE A 104 -1.65 3.94 4.36
CA ILE A 104 -2.06 2.71 3.65
C ILE A 104 -1.08 2.39 2.52
N GLN A 105 -0.61 3.40 1.79
CA GLN A 105 0.44 3.22 0.78
C GLN A 105 1.69 2.57 1.41
N LYS A 106 2.17 3.10 2.56
CA LYS A 106 3.33 2.56 3.29
C LYS A 106 3.10 1.13 3.76
N GLU A 107 1.91 0.80 4.27
CA GLU A 107 1.56 -0.56 4.67
C GLU A 107 1.60 -1.53 3.47
N ILE A 108 1.08 -1.11 2.30
CA ILE A 108 1.14 -1.92 1.08
C ILE A 108 2.60 -2.14 0.65
N LEU A 109 3.44 -1.09 0.64
CA LEU A 109 4.87 -1.24 0.35
C LEU A 109 5.55 -2.21 1.32
N TYR A 110 5.25 -2.09 2.61
CA TYR A 110 5.80 -2.97 3.63
C TYR A 110 5.41 -4.43 3.39
N ILE A 111 4.16 -4.70 3.01
CA ILE A 111 3.69 -6.03 2.62
C ILE A 111 4.44 -6.53 1.38
N PHE A 112 4.65 -5.69 0.36
CA PHE A 112 5.44 -6.05 -0.82
C PHE A 112 6.89 -6.37 -0.47
N ALA A 113 7.55 -5.52 0.30
CA ALA A 113 8.92 -5.73 0.75
C ALA A 113 9.07 -7.07 1.49
N ASN A 114 8.18 -7.34 2.45
CA ASN A 114 8.17 -8.61 3.19
C ASN A 114 7.97 -9.82 2.28
N LYS A 115 7.07 -9.74 1.30
CA LYS A 115 6.85 -10.83 0.34
C LYS A 115 8.08 -11.05 -0.54
N ILE A 116 8.68 -9.99 -1.07
CA ILE A 116 9.89 -10.05 -1.90
C ILE A 116 11.06 -10.63 -1.10
N GLN A 117 11.31 -10.12 0.10
CA GLN A 117 12.34 -10.67 1.00
C GLN A 117 12.08 -12.13 1.34
N GLY A 118 10.82 -12.52 1.53
CA GLY A 118 10.42 -13.92 1.73
C GLY A 118 10.77 -14.81 0.54
N GLU A 119 10.51 -14.36 -0.69
CA GLU A 119 10.88 -15.09 -1.90
C GLU A 119 12.39 -15.16 -2.10
N ILE A 120 13.13 -14.08 -1.85
CA ILE A 120 14.60 -14.08 -1.88
C ILE A 120 15.16 -15.11 -0.90
N ARG A 121 14.65 -15.14 0.35
CA ARG A 121 15.07 -16.13 1.36
C ARG A 121 14.78 -17.56 0.92
N LYS A 122 13.64 -17.82 0.29
CA LYS A 122 13.30 -19.14 -0.27
C LYS A 122 14.21 -19.54 -1.44
N GLU A 123 14.61 -18.58 -2.28
CA GLU A 123 15.51 -18.81 -3.41
C GLU A 123 16.92 -19.18 -2.94
N ILE A 124 17.41 -18.49 -1.91
CA ILE A 124 18.69 -18.75 -1.26
C ILE A 124 18.66 -20.10 -0.53
N GLY A 125 17.65 -20.35 0.30
CA GLY A 125 17.59 -21.53 1.18
C GLY A 125 18.79 -21.58 2.15
N ASP A 126 19.41 -22.74 2.29
CA ASP A 126 20.59 -22.95 3.17
C ASP A 126 21.93 -22.76 2.45
N LYS A 127 21.93 -22.07 1.30
CA LYS A 127 23.14 -21.85 0.50
C LYS A 127 24.03 -20.77 1.12
N LYS A 128 25.31 -20.80 0.73
CA LYS A 128 26.26 -19.74 1.06
C LYS A 128 25.86 -18.44 0.34
N ILE A 129 25.92 -17.36 1.09
CA ILE A 129 25.69 -15.99 0.60
C ILE A 129 26.94 -15.15 0.82
N CYS A 130 27.07 -14.11 0.01
CA CYS A 130 27.96 -12.99 0.25
C CYS A 130 27.10 -11.75 0.51
N ILE A 131 27.41 -11.01 1.58
CA ILE A 131 26.77 -9.74 1.88
C ILE A 131 27.72 -8.65 1.40
N ILE A 132 27.23 -7.81 0.50
CA ILE A 132 27.91 -6.61 0.04
C ILE A 132 27.22 -5.44 0.73
N VAL A 133 28.03 -4.59 1.37
CA VAL A 133 27.56 -3.40 2.07
C VAL A 133 28.24 -2.21 1.41
N ASP A 134 27.44 -1.23 1.00
CA ASP A 134 27.92 0.04 0.46
C ASP A 134 27.36 1.19 1.28
N GLU A 135 28.17 2.21 1.51
CA GLU A 135 27.80 3.37 2.32
C GLU A 135 28.02 4.66 1.54
N THR A 136 27.01 5.52 1.54
CA THR A 136 27.08 6.84 0.94
C THR A 136 26.49 7.88 1.87
N LYS A 137 26.87 9.15 1.69
CA LYS A 137 26.38 10.26 2.50
C LYS A 137 25.41 11.10 1.68
N ASP A 138 24.21 11.32 2.20
CA ASP A 138 23.21 12.15 1.53
C ASP A 138 23.46 13.67 1.74
N ASP A 139 22.69 14.50 1.02
CA ASP A 139 22.77 15.96 1.12
C ASP A 139 22.50 16.50 2.53
N SER A 140 21.76 15.74 3.34
CA SER A 140 21.49 16.04 4.76
C SER A 140 22.61 15.57 5.68
N GLN A 141 23.74 15.15 5.12
CA GLN A 141 24.91 14.64 5.82
C GLN A 141 24.64 13.35 6.60
N ARG A 142 23.58 12.60 6.26
CA ARG A 142 23.26 11.31 6.88
C ARG A 142 23.88 10.19 6.06
N GLU A 143 24.44 9.22 6.77
CA GLU A 143 24.95 7.99 6.19
C GLU A 143 23.76 7.11 5.77
N GLN A 144 23.80 6.63 4.54
CA GLN A 144 22.83 5.72 3.92
C GLN A 144 23.58 4.44 3.55
N MET A 145 23.09 3.29 3.99
CA MET A 145 23.80 2.02 3.84
C MET A 145 22.94 1.02 3.07
N ALA A 146 23.44 0.57 1.92
CA ALA A 146 22.76 -0.42 1.09
C ALA A 146 23.29 -1.83 1.35
N PHE A 147 22.39 -2.78 1.58
CA PHE A 147 22.71 -4.20 1.70
C PHE A 147 22.32 -4.97 0.43
N VAL A 148 23.30 -5.60 -0.20
CA VAL A 148 23.10 -6.47 -1.37
C VAL A 148 23.51 -7.90 -1.03
N LEU A 149 22.59 -8.84 -1.26
CA LEU A 149 22.85 -10.27 -1.15
C LEU A 149 23.32 -10.79 -2.50
N ARG A 150 24.54 -11.34 -2.54
CA ARG A 150 25.09 -12.06 -3.69
C ARG A 150 25.08 -13.56 -3.42
N PHE A 151 24.43 -14.34 -4.28
CA PHE A 151 24.31 -15.79 -4.12
C PHE A 151 24.24 -16.51 -5.47
N VAL A 152 24.32 -17.85 -5.45
CA VAL A 152 24.17 -18.69 -6.66
C VAL A 152 22.78 -19.31 -6.67
N ASP A 153 22.01 -19.01 -7.73
CA ASP A 153 20.65 -19.50 -7.88
C ASP A 153 20.59 -21.01 -8.20
N LYS A 154 19.40 -21.54 -8.47
CA LYS A 154 19.22 -22.97 -8.81
C LYS A 154 19.78 -23.33 -10.19
N GLU A 155 19.88 -22.34 -11.08
CA GLU A 155 20.39 -22.47 -12.44
C GLU A 155 21.91 -22.27 -12.52
N ARG A 156 22.56 -22.07 -11.36
CA ARG A 156 24.00 -21.82 -11.19
C ARG A 156 24.45 -20.45 -11.71
N PHE A 157 23.54 -19.49 -11.83
CA PHE A 157 23.90 -18.10 -12.10
C PHE A 157 24.13 -17.32 -10.80
N VAL A 158 25.08 -16.39 -10.85
CA VAL A 158 25.28 -15.43 -9.77
C VAL A 158 24.13 -14.42 -9.83
N ARG A 159 23.43 -14.24 -8.72
CA ARG A 159 22.38 -13.25 -8.52
C ARG A 159 22.81 -12.25 -7.46
N GLU A 160 22.40 -11.00 -7.66
CA GLU A 160 22.55 -9.91 -6.71
C GLU A 160 21.17 -9.30 -6.48
N GLN A 161 20.76 -9.26 -5.22
CA GLN A 161 19.47 -8.74 -4.83
C GLN A 161 19.65 -7.71 -3.71
N PHE A 162 19.06 -6.52 -3.90
CA PHE A 162 18.93 -5.55 -2.82
C PHE A 162 18.04 -6.11 -1.73
N PHE A 163 18.48 -5.98 -0.48
CA PHE A 163 17.78 -6.52 0.67
C PHE A 163 17.26 -5.43 1.60
N ASP A 164 18.03 -4.35 1.77
CA ASP A 164 17.65 -3.19 2.57
C ASP A 164 18.45 -1.94 2.15
N VAL A 165 17.89 -0.76 2.44
CA VAL A 165 18.49 0.58 2.27
C VAL A 165 18.19 1.43 3.50
#